data_AF-A0A351LF33-F1
#
_entry.id   AF-A0A351LF33-F1
#
_cell.length_a   1.000
_cell.length_b   1.000
_cell.length_c   1.000
_cell.angle_alpha   90.00
_cell.angle_beta   90.00
_cell.angle_gamma   90.00
#
_symmetry.space_group_name_H-M   'P 1'
#
loop_
_entity.id
_entity.type
_entity.pdbx_description
1 polymer ?
#
loop_
_entity_poly.entity_id
_entity_poly.type
_entity_poly.pdbx_seq_one_letter_code
_entity_poly.pdbx_strand_id
1 'polypeptide(L)'
;MLKRIYIDNFRCLVNFELDVDAINLFLGYNGSGKSTVFEVLQKIQAFVSGDGKVEGIFKSADLTRWQTSQIQRFELEIIGNGGIYKYELGIGYNLDKCRVEYERLWFDNQPLLKFELGEVQLYRDDFSEGSQYSFDWSQSIFPSLMPRSDNRKLTWFRERMA
;
A
#
# COMPACT_ATOMS: atom_id res chain seq x y z
N MET A 1 -8.77 -5.44 11.14
CA MET A 1 -9.68 -6.09 10.16
C MET A 1 -9.66 -5.24 8.90
N LEU A 2 -9.43 -5.84 7.73
CA LEU A 2 -9.58 -5.12 6.46
C LEU A 2 -11.03 -4.63 6.35
N LYS A 3 -11.23 -3.41 5.84
CA LYS A 3 -12.54 -2.79 5.64
C LYS A 3 -12.77 -2.32 4.21
N ARG A 4 -11.74 -1.80 3.56
CA ARG A 4 -11.81 -1.36 2.17
C ARG A 4 -10.55 -1.73 1.44
N ILE A 5 -10.69 -2.07 0.16
CA ILE A 5 -9.59 -2.14 -0.79
C ILE A 5 -9.98 -1.39 -2.06
N TYR A 6 -9.11 -0.49 -2.50
CA TYR A 6 -9.22 0.19 -3.79
C TYR A 6 -8.02 -0.18 -4.66
N ILE A 7 -8.28 -0.46 -5.94
CA ILE A 7 -7.27 -0.89 -6.91
C ILE A 7 -7.53 -0.19 -8.23
N ASP A 8 -6.53 0.52 -8.74
CA ASP A 8 -6.54 1.09 -10.08
C ASP A 8 -5.32 0.65 -10.88
N ASN A 9 -5.53 0.42 -12.17
CA ASN A 9 -4.51 0.06 -13.13
C ASN A 9 -3.78 -1.27 -12.86
N PHE A 10 -4.47 -2.27 -12.31
CA PHE A 10 -3.91 -3.61 -12.08
C PHE A 10 -4.68 -4.70 -12.83
N ARG A 11 -4.10 -5.20 -13.92
CA ARG A 11 -4.63 -6.24 -14.81
C ARG A 11 -6.03 -5.93 -15.35
N CYS A 12 -7.06 -6.41 -14.66
CA CYS A 12 -8.46 -6.20 -15.03
C CYS A 12 -9.21 -5.30 -14.03
N LEU A 13 -8.54 -4.87 -12.95
CA LEU A 13 -9.08 -4.03 -11.90
C LEU A 13 -8.74 -2.57 -12.22
N VAL A 14 -9.77 -1.82 -12.60
CA VAL A 14 -9.70 -0.40 -12.98
C VAL A 14 -10.72 0.35 -12.15
N ASN A 15 -10.27 1.33 -11.35
CA ASN A 15 -11.11 2.00 -10.36
C ASN A 15 -11.98 1.02 -9.54
N PHE A 16 -11.39 -0.13 -9.19
CA PHE A 16 -12.09 -1.18 -8.47
C PHE A 16 -12.11 -0.83 -6.99
N GLU A 17 -13.28 -0.89 -6.38
CA GLU A 17 -13.48 -0.67 -4.96
C GLU A 17 -14.28 -1.83 -4.37
N LEU A 18 -13.84 -2.29 -3.20
CA LEU A 18 -14.52 -3.33 -2.46
C LEU A 18 -14.49 -3.00 -0.96
N ASP A 19 -15.68 -2.85 -0.41
CA ASP A 19 -15.90 -2.87 1.03
C ASP A 19 -16.03 -4.32 1.52
N VAL A 20 -15.37 -4.62 2.63
CA VAL A 20 -15.37 -5.95 3.25
C VAL A 20 -15.91 -5.89 4.66
N ASP A 21 -16.72 -6.89 5.01
CA ASP A 21 -17.16 -7.11 6.38
C ASP A 21 -16.79 -8.51 6.89
N ALA A 22 -17.45 -9.02 7.93
CA ALA A 22 -17.12 -10.28 8.57
C ALA A 22 -17.01 -11.48 7.61
N ILE A 23 -17.89 -11.59 6.61
CA ILE A 23 -17.87 -12.64 5.59
C ILE A 23 -18.19 -12.01 4.24
N ASN A 24 -17.34 -12.26 3.23
CA ASN A 24 -17.52 -11.77 1.86
C ASN A 24 -17.36 -12.93 0.88
N LEU A 25 -18.31 -13.10 -0.03
CA LEU A 25 -18.29 -14.16 -1.03
C LEU A 25 -18.06 -13.57 -2.42
N PHE A 26 -16.99 -14.01 -3.08
CA PHE A 26 -16.60 -13.54 -4.41
C PHE A 26 -17.15 -14.50 -5.48
N LEU A 27 -18.17 -14.07 -6.22
CA LEU A 27 -18.78 -14.84 -7.31
C LEU A 27 -18.50 -14.18 -8.67
N GLY A 28 -18.29 -15.01 -9.69
CA GLY A 28 -18.09 -14.53 -11.06
C GLY A 28 -17.40 -15.58 -11.93
N TYR A 29 -17.45 -15.37 -13.24
CA TYR A 29 -16.80 -16.25 -14.22
C TYR A 29 -15.27 -16.26 -14.10
N ASN A 30 -14.63 -17.24 -14.72
CA ASN A 30 -13.17 -17.26 -14.82
C ASN A 30 -12.67 -16.01 -15.54
N GLY A 31 -11.59 -15.41 -15.03
CA GLY A 31 -11.06 -14.14 -15.56
C GLY A 31 -11.73 -12.87 -15.04
N SER A 32 -12.77 -12.96 -14.20
CA SER A 32 -13.47 -11.77 -13.66
C SER A 32 -12.71 -11.00 -12.57
N GLY A 33 -11.44 -11.33 -12.30
CA GLY A 33 -10.62 -10.61 -11.31
C GLY A 33 -10.69 -11.11 -9.87
N LYS A 34 -11.43 -12.19 -9.56
CA LYS A 34 -11.53 -12.73 -8.18
C LYS A 34 -10.16 -13.03 -7.55
N SER A 35 -9.37 -13.88 -8.21
CA SER A 35 -8.01 -14.22 -7.75
C SER A 35 -7.07 -13.01 -7.77
N THR A 36 -7.31 -12.07 -8.68
CA THR A 36 -6.53 -10.84 -8.82
C THR A 36 -6.59 -9.98 -7.56
N VAL A 37 -7.74 -9.89 -6.88
CA VAL A 37 -7.87 -9.15 -5.61
C VAL A 37 -6.96 -9.74 -4.53
N PHE A 38 -6.94 -11.07 -4.38
CA PHE A 38 -6.08 -11.74 -3.40
C PHE A 38 -4.60 -11.58 -3.75
N GLU A 39 -4.25 -11.62 -5.03
CA GLU A 39 -2.88 -11.41 -5.47
C GLU A 39 -2.39 -9.99 -5.18
N VAL A 40 -3.24 -8.98 -5.33
CA VAL A 40 -2.92 -7.60 -4.93
C VAL A 40 -2.63 -7.52 -3.44
N LEU A 41 -3.48 -8.11 -2.59
CA LEU A 41 -3.25 -8.17 -1.15
C LEU A 41 -1.90 -8.82 -0.81
N GLN A 42 -1.59 -9.96 -1.43
CA GLN A 42 -0.33 -10.66 -1.23
C GLN A 42 0.88 -9.83 -1.67
N LYS A 43 0.80 -9.14 -2.83
CA LYS A 43 1.87 -8.26 -3.32
C LYS A 43 2.11 -7.08 -2.38
N ILE A 44 1.04 -6.46 -1.87
CA ILE A 44 1.16 -5.36 -0.90
C ILE A 44 1.81 -5.86 0.40
N GLN A 45 1.37 -7.02 0.93
CA GLN A 45 1.98 -7.62 2.12
C GLN A 45 3.47 -7.92 1.93
N ALA A 46 3.85 -8.56 0.82
CA ALA A 46 5.24 -8.84 0.49
C ALA A 46 6.08 -7.55 0.38
N PHE A 47 5.52 -6.51 -0.23
CA PHE A 47 6.20 -5.22 -0.38
C PHE A 47 6.41 -4.52 0.97
N VAL A 48 5.37 -4.43 1.79
CA VAL A 48 5.43 -3.82 3.14
C VAL A 48 6.33 -4.61 4.09
N SER A 49 6.41 -5.93 3.93
CA SER A 49 7.28 -6.80 4.72
C SER A 49 8.76 -6.71 4.32
N GLY A 50 9.05 -6.15 3.13
CA GLY A 50 10.41 -6.02 2.62
C GLY A 50 10.95 -7.27 1.94
N ASP A 51 10.07 -8.15 1.46
CA ASP A 51 10.43 -9.41 0.79
C ASP A 51 11.11 -9.19 -0.57
N GLY A 52 11.05 -7.96 -1.10
CA GLY A 52 11.70 -7.59 -2.34
C GLY A 52 11.52 -6.12 -2.71
N LYS A 53 12.23 -5.72 -3.75
CA LYS A 53 12.06 -4.40 -4.38
C LYS A 53 10.78 -4.35 -5.21
N VAL A 54 10.28 -3.14 -5.44
CA VAL A 54 9.06 -2.88 -6.22
C VAL A 54 9.09 -3.55 -7.61
N GLU A 55 10.23 -3.53 -8.31
CA GLU A 55 10.42 -4.18 -9.61
C GLU A 55 10.30 -5.72 -9.57
N GLY A 56 10.65 -6.34 -8.44
CA GLY A 56 10.52 -7.79 -8.24
C GLY A 56 9.09 -8.22 -7.94
N ILE A 57 8.33 -7.35 -7.27
CA ILE A 57 6.97 -7.65 -6.78
C ILE A 57 5.91 -7.21 -7.78
N PHE A 58 6.02 -6.00 -8.33
CA PHE A 58 5.06 -5.40 -9.26
C PHE A 58 5.68 -5.24 -10.64
N LYS A 59 5.20 -6.06 -11.59
CA LYS A 59 5.75 -6.09 -12.95
C LYS A 59 4.96 -5.17 -13.87
N SER A 60 5.60 -4.63 -14.91
CA SER A 60 4.90 -3.86 -15.96
C SER A 60 3.79 -4.68 -16.63
N ALA A 61 3.95 -6.01 -16.69
CA ALA A 61 2.92 -6.93 -17.19
C ALA A 61 1.65 -6.99 -16.32
N ASP A 62 1.70 -6.51 -15.07
CA ASP A 62 0.54 -6.39 -14.20
C ASP A 62 -0.28 -5.11 -14.48
N LEU A 63 0.18 -4.21 -15.35
CA LEU A 63 -0.59 -3.03 -15.77
C LEU A 63 -1.85 -3.41 -16.55
N THR A 64 -2.86 -2.55 -16.45
CA THR A 64 -4.07 -2.74 -17.26
C THR A 64 -3.78 -2.41 -18.71
N ARG A 65 -3.93 -3.40 -19.59
CA ARG A 65 -3.52 -3.32 -21.01
C ARG A 65 -4.20 -2.21 -21.80
N TRP A 66 -5.41 -1.81 -21.43
CA TRP A 66 -6.21 -0.80 -22.14
C TRP A 66 -6.17 0.59 -21.48
N GLN A 67 -5.38 0.77 -20.41
CA GLN A 67 -5.15 2.08 -19.81
C GLN A 67 -3.82 2.68 -20.27
N THR A 68 -3.78 4.01 -20.40
CA THR A 68 -2.56 4.77 -20.70
C THR A 68 -1.86 5.28 -19.44
N SER A 69 -2.53 5.22 -18.28
CA SER A 69 -1.97 5.62 -16.99
C SER A 69 -0.70 4.81 -16.71
N GLN A 70 0.35 5.53 -16.33
CA GLN A 70 1.62 4.93 -15.92
C GLN A 70 1.70 4.74 -14.40
N ILE A 71 0.61 5.01 -13.67
CA ILE A 71 0.56 4.87 -12.21
C ILE A 71 -0.43 3.78 -11.85
N GLN A 72 0.00 2.81 -11.04
CA GLN A 72 -0.86 1.89 -10.31
C GLN A 72 -1.14 2.46 -8.94
N ARG A 73 -2.39 2.34 -8.48
CA ARG A 73 -2.82 2.87 -7.19
C ARG A 73 -3.48 1.77 -6.40
N PHE A 74 -3.09 1.68 -5.14
CA PHE A 74 -3.68 0.76 -4.18
C PHE A 74 -4.01 1.52 -2.91
N GLU A 75 -5.20 1.31 -2.38
CA GLU A 75 -5.56 1.80 -1.04
C GLU A 75 -6.12 0.66 -0.22
N LEU A 76 -5.77 0.64 1.07
CA LEU A 76 -6.32 -0.29 2.05
C LEU A 76 -6.83 0.50 3.25
N GLU A 77 -8.03 0.15 3.73
CA GLU A 77 -8.51 0.60 5.04
C GLU A 77 -8.57 -0.56 6.01
N ILE A 78 -7.94 -0.39 7.16
CA ILE A 78 -7.81 -1.44 8.18
C ILE A 78 -8.25 -0.86 9.52
N ILE A 79 -9.29 -1.45 10.11
CA ILE A 79 -9.67 -1.16 11.49
C ILE A 79 -8.72 -1.87 12.45
N GLY A 80 -8.17 -1.15 13.41
CA GLY A 80 -7.39 -1.71 14.49
C GLY A 80 -6.72 -0.64 15.34
N ASN A 81 -6.10 -1.06 16.45
CA ASN A 81 -5.45 -0.17 17.41
C ASN A 81 -6.35 1.01 17.89
N GLY A 82 -7.66 0.77 17.96
CA GLY A 82 -8.64 1.78 18.40
C GLY A 82 -9.08 2.80 17.33
N GLY A 83 -8.67 2.66 16.07
CA GLY A 83 -9.06 3.57 14.99
C GLY A 83 -9.03 2.93 13.59
N ILE A 84 -9.00 3.77 12.56
CA ILE A 84 -8.96 3.38 11.16
C ILE A 84 -7.61 3.79 10.56
N TYR A 85 -6.87 2.79 10.07
CA TYR A 85 -5.71 3.02 9.24
C TYR A 85 -6.13 3.14 7.78
N LYS A 86 -5.61 4.15 7.09
CA LYS A 86 -5.63 4.24 5.63
C LYS A 86 -4.21 4.07 5.13
N TYR A 87 -3.97 3.11 4.24
CA TYR A 87 -2.70 2.92 3.56
C TYR A 87 -2.89 3.22 2.09
N GLU A 88 -1.95 3.95 1.50
CA GLU A 88 -1.94 4.27 0.07
C GLU A 88 -0.57 4.00 -0.54
N LEU A 89 -0.57 3.31 -1.68
CA LEU A 89 0.62 2.98 -2.44
C LEU A 89 0.42 3.38 -3.91
N GLY A 90 1.35 4.19 -4.42
CA GLY A 90 1.41 4.62 -5.80
C GLY A 90 2.68 4.11 -6.45
N ILE A 91 2.54 3.34 -7.53
CA ILE A 91 3.67 2.78 -8.25
C ILE A 91 3.69 3.36 -9.67
N GLY A 92 4.78 4.04 -10.00
CA GLY A 92 5.03 4.64 -11.29
C GLY A 92 5.84 3.73 -12.20
N TYR A 93 5.42 3.66 -13.46
CA TYR A 93 6.06 2.91 -14.52
C TYR A 93 6.63 3.86 -15.57
N ASN A 94 7.85 3.60 -16.02
CA ASN A 94 8.42 4.32 -17.15
C ASN A 94 9.29 3.36 -17.96
N LEU A 95 8.82 3.00 -19.16
CA LEU A 95 9.42 1.97 -20.01
C LEU A 95 9.55 0.66 -19.22
N ASP A 96 10.76 0.33 -18.79
CA ASP A 96 11.11 -0.89 -18.06
C ASP A 96 11.41 -0.65 -16.57
N LYS A 97 11.31 0.60 -16.10
CA LYS A 97 11.57 0.96 -14.70
C LYS A 97 10.28 1.08 -13.92
N CYS A 98 10.33 0.62 -12.67
CA CYS A 98 9.24 0.70 -11.71
C CYS A 98 9.75 1.39 -10.45
N ARG A 99 8.98 2.34 -9.92
CA ARG A 99 9.33 3.06 -8.69
C ARG A 99 8.11 3.37 -7.86
N VAL A 100 8.30 3.49 -6.57
CA VAL A 100 7.29 4.01 -5.65
C VAL A 100 7.22 5.52 -5.83
N GLU A 101 6.07 6.01 -6.31
CA GLU A 101 5.79 7.46 -6.40
C GLU A 101 5.37 8.00 -5.04
N TYR A 102 4.58 7.21 -4.30
CA TYR A 102 4.23 7.51 -2.92
C TYR A 102 3.91 6.24 -2.12
N GLU A 103 4.21 6.28 -0.83
CA GLU A 103 3.78 5.29 0.16
C GLU A 103 3.39 6.04 1.43
N ARG A 104 2.13 5.90 1.85
CA ARG A 104 1.54 6.81 2.83
C ARG A 104 0.64 6.05 3.79
N LEU A 105 0.66 6.46 5.04
CA LEU A 105 -0.16 5.89 6.10
C LEU A 105 -0.81 6.99 6.93
N TRP A 106 -2.11 6.86 7.15
CA TRP A 106 -2.89 7.71 8.04
C TRP A 106 -3.56 6.85 9.11
N PHE A 107 -3.83 7.47 10.25
CA PHE A 107 -4.65 6.94 11.32
C PHE A 107 -5.69 7.99 11.68
N ASP A 108 -6.97 7.66 11.54
CA ASP A 108 -8.09 8.57 11.74
C ASP A 108 -7.90 9.92 11.00
N ASN A 109 -7.51 9.83 9.73
CA ASN A 109 -7.18 10.96 8.83
C ASN A 109 -5.95 11.80 9.22
N GLN A 110 -5.19 11.39 10.23
CA GLN A 110 -3.97 12.06 10.66
C GLN A 110 -2.74 11.29 10.15
N PRO A 111 -1.75 11.95 9.56
CA PRO A 111 -0.64 11.25 8.91
C PRO A 111 0.28 10.60 9.95
N LEU A 112 0.74 9.39 9.64
CA LEU A 112 1.77 8.65 10.39
C LEU A 112 3.05 8.49 9.57
N LEU A 113 2.90 8.34 8.26
CA LEU A 113 3.99 8.19 7.30
C LEU A 113 3.58 8.88 6.00
N LYS A 114 4.48 9.67 5.43
CA LYS A 114 4.38 10.13 4.06
C LYS A 114 5.71 9.95 3.36
N PHE A 115 5.72 9.15 2.32
CA PHE A 115 6.80 9.14 1.35
C PHE A 115 6.27 9.64 0.02
N GLU A 116 6.86 10.71 -0.48
CA GLU A 116 6.51 11.34 -1.75
C GLU A 116 7.79 11.97 -2.33
N LEU A 117 7.98 11.87 -3.66
CA LEU A 117 9.10 12.51 -4.36
C LEU A 117 10.49 12.18 -3.79
N GLY A 118 10.64 11.03 -3.12
CA GLY A 118 11.90 10.57 -2.54
C GLY A 118 12.17 10.99 -1.11
N GLU A 119 11.29 11.76 -0.50
CA GLU A 119 11.42 12.21 0.88
C GLU A 119 10.42 11.49 1.77
N VAL A 120 10.89 11.00 2.91
CA VAL A 120 10.07 10.41 3.96
C VAL A 120 9.86 11.43 5.06
N GLN A 121 8.62 11.65 5.44
CA GLN A 121 8.21 12.33 6.66
C GLN A 121 7.53 11.32 7.59
N LEU A 122 8.11 11.13 8.78
CA LEU A 122 7.49 10.36 9.85
C LEU A 122 6.75 11.29 10.80
N TYR A 123 5.69 10.77 11.42
CA TYR A 123 4.95 11.42 12.49
C TYR A 123 4.92 10.50 13.70
N ARG A 124 4.93 11.10 14.89
CA ARG A 124 4.82 10.37 16.15
C ARG A 124 3.37 9.97 16.41
N ASP A 125 3.13 9.17 17.46
CA ASP A 125 1.78 8.73 17.83
C ASP A 125 0.83 9.88 18.23
N ASP A 126 1.39 11.02 18.65
CA ASP A 126 0.66 12.27 18.92
C ASP A 126 0.53 13.18 17.68
N PHE A 127 0.96 12.66 16.51
CA PHE A 127 0.91 13.31 15.20
C PHE A 127 1.80 14.55 15.07
N SER A 128 2.70 14.78 16.03
CA SER A 128 3.79 15.73 15.87
C SER A 128 4.80 15.25 14.82
N GLU A 129 5.46 16.20 14.16
CA GLU A 129 6.46 15.91 13.14
C GLU A 129 7.66 15.17 13.76
N GLY A 130 8.01 14.05 13.13
CA GLY A 130 9.18 13.26 13.44
C GLY A 130 10.33 13.55 12.48
N SER A 131 11.15 12.53 12.22
CA SER A 131 12.29 12.63 11.32
C SER A 131 11.86 12.78 9.86
N GLN A 132 12.64 13.57 9.13
CA GLN A 132 12.59 13.68 7.67
C GLN A 132 13.91 13.21 7.07
N TYR A 133 13.85 12.42 6.00
CA TYR A 133 15.04 11.92 5.30
C TYR A 133 14.71 11.40 3.89
N SER A 134 15.70 11.42 2.99
CA SER A 134 15.57 10.82 1.66
C SER A 134 15.61 9.29 1.73
N PHE A 135 14.83 8.61 0.88
CA PHE A 135 14.73 7.14 0.88
C PHE A 135 14.73 6.55 -0.54
N ASP A 136 15.07 5.26 -0.63
CA ASP A 136 15.14 4.52 -1.90
C ASP A 136 13.75 4.28 -2.50
N TRP A 137 13.53 4.77 -3.72
CA TRP A 137 12.24 4.66 -4.43
C TRP A 137 11.89 3.23 -4.84
N SER A 138 12.80 2.28 -4.68
CA SER A 138 12.58 0.87 -5.02
C SER A 138 12.06 0.03 -3.86
N GLN A 139 11.93 0.57 -2.65
CA GLN A 139 11.64 -0.19 -1.43
C GLN A 139 10.49 0.43 -0.63
N SER A 140 9.84 -0.41 0.19
CA SER A 140 8.90 0.08 1.20
C SER A 140 9.65 0.71 2.37
N ILE A 141 9.05 1.71 3.01
CA ILE A 141 9.65 2.33 4.21
C ILE A 141 9.51 1.41 5.42
N PHE A 142 8.44 0.62 5.50
CA PHE A 142 8.06 -0.15 6.68
C PHE A 142 9.13 -1.10 7.25
N PRO A 143 9.88 -1.86 6.42
CA PRO A 143 10.94 -2.74 6.91
C PRO A 143 12.08 -1.98 7.61
N SER A 144 12.34 -0.73 7.21
CA SER A 144 13.40 0.10 7.77
C SER A 144 13.05 0.74 9.13
N LEU A 145 11.77 0.71 9.51
CA LEU A 145 11.28 1.41 10.69
C LEU A 145 11.68 0.64 11.96
N MET A 146 12.42 1.28 12.86
CA MET A 146 12.74 0.69 14.15
C MET A 146 11.60 0.97 15.15
N PRO A 147 11.10 -0.04 15.89
CA PRO A 147 10.16 0.18 16.97
C PRO A 147 10.72 1.15 18.02
N ARG A 148 9.94 2.15 18.38
CA ARG A 148 10.24 3.16 19.40
C ARG A 148 9.00 3.39 20.27
N SER A 149 9.19 4.08 21.39
CA SER A 149 8.09 4.40 22.29
C SER A 149 7.07 5.38 21.69
N ASP A 150 7.48 6.16 20.68
CA ASP A 150 6.73 7.25 20.05
C ASP A 150 6.15 6.91 18.67
N ASN A 151 6.29 5.68 18.18
CA ASN A 151 5.78 5.23 16.87
C ASN A 151 5.01 3.90 16.95
N ARG A 152 4.29 3.66 18.05
CA ARG A 152 3.57 2.41 18.31
C ARG A 152 2.47 2.16 17.28
N LYS A 153 1.76 3.21 16.83
CA LYS A 153 0.69 3.08 15.81
C LYS A 153 1.26 2.59 14.48
N LEU A 154 2.42 3.11 14.10
CA LEU A 154 3.11 2.75 12.87
C LEU A 154 3.70 1.34 12.96
N THR A 155 4.27 0.99 14.12
CA THR A 155 4.79 -0.37 14.40
C THR A 155 3.66 -1.41 14.36
N TRP A 156 2.50 -1.10 14.95
CA TRP A 156 1.32 -1.96 14.93
C TRP A 156 0.85 -2.25 13.50
N PHE A 157 0.79 -1.23 12.64
CA PHE A 157 0.37 -1.41 11.25
C PHE A 157 1.33 -2.35 10.50
N ARG A 158 2.64 -2.14 10.65
CA ARG A 158 3.66 -3.00 10.04
C ARG A 158 3.48 -4.46 10.46
N GLU A 159 3.37 -4.73 11.76
CA GLU A 159 3.18 -6.08 12.29
C GLU A 159 1.88 -6.73 11.81
N ARG A 160 0.88 -5.93 11.45
CA ARG A 160 -0.39 -6.44 10.93
C ARG A 160 -0.35 -6.79 9.44
N MET A 161 0.61 -6.21 8.70
CA MET A 161 0.82 -6.46 7.27
C MET A 161 1.82 -7.59 7.00
N ALA A 162 2.66 -7.92 7.98
CA ALA A 162 3.57 -9.06 7.98
C ALA A 162 2.85 -10.40 8.25
#